data_AF-A0A971KV37-F1
#
_entry.id   AF-A0A971KV37-F1
#
_cell.length_a   1.000
_cell.length_b   1.000
_cell.length_c   1.000
_cell.angle_alpha   90.00
_cell.angle_beta   90.00
_cell.angle_gamma   90.00
#
_symmetry.space_group_name_H-M   'P 1'
#
loop_
_entity.id
_entity.type
_entity.pdbx_description
1 polymer ?
#
loop_
_entity_poly.entity_id
_entity_poly.type
_entity_poly.pdbx_seq_one_letter_code
_entity_poly.pdbx_strand_id
1 'polypeptide(L)'
;MTEDIRAIENSYESAFANEFEIPSLTLNESLTAMAQERPAEKALSYYGRDLSYSELQARIDICTRALIASGVREGDVLALCLPNLPAAVIV
;
A
#
# COMPACT_ATOMS: atom_id res chain seq x y z
N MET A 1 -15.80 20.78 -4.86
CA MET A 1 -15.21 20.20 -6.07
C MET A 1 -15.08 18.72 -5.78
N THR A 2 -16.22 18.03 -5.79
CA THR A 2 -16.34 16.61 -5.46
C THR A 2 -17.10 16.07 -6.65
N GLU A 3 -16.38 15.68 -7.70
CA GLU A 3 -16.99 14.87 -8.75
C GLU A 3 -17.42 13.55 -8.10
N ASP A 4 -18.63 13.10 -8.42
CA ASP A 4 -19.20 11.85 -7.91
C ASP A 4 -18.26 10.68 -8.24
N ILE A 5 -17.55 10.17 -7.24
CA ILE A 5 -16.59 9.05 -7.35
C ILE A 5 -17.21 7.85 -8.10
N ARG A 6 -18.53 7.67 -7.97
CA ARG A 6 -19.33 6.64 -8.65
C ARG A 6 -19.31 6.72 -10.18
N ALA A 7 -19.13 7.91 -10.75
CA ALA A 7 -19.07 8.10 -12.20
C ALA A 7 -17.71 7.68 -12.78
N ILE A 8 -16.66 7.77 -11.98
CA ILE A 8 -15.29 7.36 -12.32
C ILE A 8 -15.23 5.82 -12.36
N GLU A 9 -15.77 5.15 -11.35
CA GLU A 9 -15.79 3.68 -11.21
C GLU A 9 -16.29 2.96 -12.48
N ASN A 10 -17.42 3.40 -13.04
CA ASN A 10 -18.03 2.80 -14.24
C ASN A 10 -17.18 2.94 -15.52
N SER A 11 -16.29 3.94 -15.61
CA SER A 11 -15.46 4.17 -16.79
C SER A 11 -14.16 3.34 -16.78
N TYR A 12 -13.68 2.94 -15.61
CA TYR A 12 -12.48 2.10 -15.48
C TYR A 12 -12.80 0.62 -15.66
N GLU A 13 -13.96 0.16 -15.16
CA GLU A 13 -14.37 -1.25 -15.29
C GLU A 13 -14.49 -1.69 -16.75
N SER A 14 -15.00 -0.84 -17.65
CA SER A 14 -15.20 -1.22 -19.05
C SER A 14 -13.90 -1.31 -19.88
N ALA A 15 -12.81 -0.66 -19.46
CA ALA A 15 -11.55 -0.62 -20.21
C ALA A 15 -10.62 -1.80 -19.90
N PHE A 16 -10.80 -2.46 -18.75
CA PHE A 16 -10.01 -3.61 -18.29
C PHE A 16 -10.85 -4.90 -18.17
N ALA A 17 -12.07 -4.88 -18.70
CA ALA A 17 -13.16 -5.81 -18.38
C ALA A 17 -12.94 -7.31 -18.69
N ASN A 18 -11.74 -7.78 -19.08
CA ASN A 18 -11.62 -9.19 -19.50
C ASN A 18 -10.28 -9.93 -19.30
N GLU A 19 -9.28 -9.40 -18.58
CA GLU A 19 -8.00 -10.15 -18.42
C GLU A 19 -7.44 -10.28 -16.99
N PHE A 20 -8.03 -9.64 -15.97
CA PHE A 20 -7.50 -9.71 -14.61
C PHE A 20 -8.61 -9.81 -13.57
N GLU A 21 -8.55 -10.85 -12.74
CA GLU A 21 -9.42 -11.02 -11.58
C GLU A 21 -8.88 -10.14 -10.43
N ILE A 22 -9.69 -9.18 -9.97
CA ILE A 22 -9.29 -8.31 -8.85
C ILE A 22 -9.34 -9.13 -7.56
N PRO A 23 -8.22 -9.24 -6.80
CA PRO A 23 -8.21 -9.94 -5.53
C PRO A 23 -9.17 -9.31 -4.53
N SER A 24 -9.84 -10.13 -3.72
CA SER A 24 -10.71 -9.69 -2.62
C SER A 24 -9.93 -9.26 -1.36
N LEU A 25 -8.61 -9.16 -1.45
CA LEU A 25 -7.71 -8.78 -0.35
C LEU A 25 -7.52 -7.26 -0.34
N THR A 26 -7.37 -6.69 0.85
CA THR A 26 -6.85 -5.34 1.01
C THR A 26 -5.39 -5.28 0.56
N LEU A 27 -4.89 -4.07 0.30
CA LEU A 27 -3.49 -3.85 -0.04
C LEU A 27 -2.54 -4.36 1.05
N ASN A 28 -2.88 -4.12 2.33
CA ASN A 28 -2.08 -4.58 3.46
C ASN A 28 -2.09 -6.12 3.60
N GLU A 29 -3.23 -6.77 3.39
CA GLU A 29 -3.31 -8.24 3.42
C GLU A 29 -2.48 -8.86 2.29
N SER A 30 -2.58 -8.29 1.08
CA SER A 30 -1.75 -8.73 -0.06
C SER A 30 -0.25 -8.62 0.25
N LEU A 31 0.17 -7.51 0.86
CA LEU A 31 1.57 -7.32 1.24
C LEU A 31 2.01 -8.30 2.35
N THR A 32 1.14 -8.52 3.34
CA THR A 32 1.39 -9.45 4.44
C THR A 32 1.54 -10.88 3.91
N ALA A 33 0.68 -11.30 2.98
CA ALA A 33 0.78 -12.60 2.33
C ALA A 33 2.12 -12.75 1.58
N MET A 34 2.51 -11.75 0.80
CA MET A 34 3.81 -11.77 0.09
C MET A 34 5.01 -11.80 1.04
N ALA A 35 4.93 -11.09 2.18
CA ALA A 35 5.98 -11.13 3.20
C ALA A 35 6.10 -12.50 3.90
N GLN A 36 5.02 -13.27 3.95
CA GLN A 36 5.02 -14.65 4.47
C GLN A 36 5.49 -15.66 3.42
N GLU A 37 4.97 -15.57 2.19
CA GLU A 37 5.27 -16.52 1.11
C GLU A 37 6.68 -16.33 0.53
N ARG A 38 7.13 -15.07 0.44
CA ARG A 38 8.36 -14.68 -0.28
C ARG A 38 9.18 -13.67 0.53
N PRO A 39 9.57 -14.00 1.77
CA PRO A 39 10.16 -13.04 2.71
C PRO A 39 11.47 -12.42 2.22
N ALA A 40 12.28 -13.17 1.48
CA ALA A 40 13.58 -12.73 0.97
C ALA A 40 13.53 -12.13 -0.45
N GLU A 41 12.37 -12.18 -1.13
CA GLU A 41 12.24 -11.54 -2.45
C GLU A 41 12.16 -10.03 -2.31
N LYS A 42 12.66 -9.33 -3.34
CA LYS A 42 12.72 -7.86 -3.37
C LYS A 42 11.32 -7.28 -3.56
N ALA A 43 10.88 -6.48 -2.61
CA ALA A 43 9.60 -5.75 -2.67
C ALA A 43 9.76 -4.33 -3.22
N LEU A 44 10.88 -3.68 -2.89
CA LEU A 44 11.15 -2.30 -3.28
C LEU A 44 12.62 -2.11 -3.62
N SER A 45 12.90 -1.46 -4.75
CA SER A 45 14.26 -1.07 -5.15
C SER A 45 14.36 0.45 -5.24
N TYR A 46 15.35 1.02 -4.56
CA TYR A 46 15.58 2.46 -4.51
C TYR A 46 17.08 2.76 -4.54
N TYR A 47 17.55 3.39 -5.62
CA TYR A 47 18.96 3.77 -5.82
C TYR A 47 19.96 2.65 -5.49
N GLY A 48 19.73 1.46 -6.04
CA GLY A 48 20.61 0.29 -5.87
C GLY A 48 20.54 -0.35 -4.48
N ARG A 49 19.61 0.09 -3.63
CA ARG A 49 19.27 -0.59 -2.38
C ARG A 49 17.91 -1.26 -2.53
N ASP A 50 17.87 -2.52 -2.18
CA ASP A 50 16.65 -3.31 -2.22
C ASP A 50 16.15 -3.55 -0.79
N LEU A 51 14.84 -3.56 -0.63
CA LEU A 51 14.17 -4.05 0.56
C LEU A 51 13.43 -5.32 0.20
N SER A 52 13.59 -6.35 1.02
CA SER A 52 12.78 -7.55 0.89
C SER A 52 11.34 -7.31 1.36
N TYR A 53 10.41 -8.20 1.01
CA TYR A 53 9.04 -8.14 1.53
C TYR A 53 8.99 -8.18 3.06
N SER A 54 9.80 -9.03 3.70
CA SER A 54 9.84 -9.10 5.17
C SER A 54 10.41 -7.82 5.81
N GLU A 55 11.42 -7.20 5.20
CA GLU A 55 11.99 -5.94 5.68
C GLU A 55 11.02 -4.78 5.49
N LEU A 56 10.30 -4.75 4.37
CA LEU A 56 9.28 -3.73 4.11
C LEU A 56 8.13 -3.84 5.10
N GLN A 57 7.59 -5.04 5.31
CA GLN A 57 6.52 -5.29 6.28
C GLN A 57 6.94 -4.88 7.69
N ALA A 58 8.16 -5.25 8.13
CA ALA A 58 8.65 -4.89 9.45
C ALA A 58 8.74 -3.38 9.66
N ARG A 59 9.10 -2.61 8.60
CA ARG A 59 9.15 -1.14 8.65
C ARG A 59 7.76 -0.52 8.71
N ILE A 60 6.81 -1.04 7.94
CA ILE A 60 5.40 -0.65 7.99
C ILE A 60 4.86 -0.90 9.39
N ASP A 61 5.08 -2.09 9.97
CA ASP A 61 4.60 -2.42 11.32
C ASP A 61 5.15 -1.45 12.38
N ILE A 62 6.41 -1.02 12.26
CA ILE A 62 7.00 0.01 13.13
C ILE A 62 6.30 1.36 12.94
N CYS A 63 6.08 1.78 11.69
CA CYS A 63 5.40 3.04 11.37
C CYS A 63 3.96 3.05 11.89
N THR A 64 3.20 1.99 11.62
CA THR A 64 1.84 1.78 12.10
C THR A 64 1.75 1.91 13.62
N ARG A 65 2.66 1.25 14.37
CA ARG A 65 2.70 1.40 15.83
C ARG A 65 2.96 2.85 16.27
N ALA A 66 3.83 3.56 15.57
CA ALA A 66 4.12 4.97 15.86
C ALA A 66 2.92 5.89 15.56
N LEU A 67 2.19 5.65 14.46
CA LEU A 67 0.97 6.38 14.11
C LEU A 67 -0.14 6.14 15.15
N ILE A 68 -0.36 4.89 15.54
CA ILE A 68 -1.33 4.53 16.59
C ILE A 68 -0.98 5.20 17.92
N ALA A 69 0.30 5.18 18.30
CA ALA A 69 0.80 5.84 19.51
C ALA A 69 0.67 7.37 19.44
N SER A 70 0.71 7.95 18.24
CA SER A 70 0.50 9.38 17.99
C SER A 70 -0.99 9.78 17.96
N GLY A 71 -1.90 8.80 18.10
CA GLY A 71 -3.33 9.04 18.24
C GLY A 71 -4.18 8.70 17.02
N VAL A 72 -3.58 8.21 15.92
CA VAL A 72 -4.31 7.81 14.72
C VAL A 72 -5.26 6.65 15.03
N ARG A 73 -6.48 6.71 14.48
CA ARG A 73 -7.55 5.71 14.61
C ARG A 73 -8.07 5.29 13.25
N GLU A 74 -8.80 4.18 13.26
CA GLU A 74 -9.54 3.72 12.09
C GLU A 74 -10.53 4.79 11.62
N GLY A 75 -10.54 5.05 10.31
CA GLY A 75 -11.36 6.09 9.70
C GLY A 75 -10.71 7.49 9.64
N ASP A 76 -9.56 7.69 10.31
CA ASP A 76 -8.82 8.94 10.20
C ASP A 76 -8.24 9.14 8.79
N VAL A 77 -8.23 10.39 8.33
CA VAL A 77 -7.65 10.78 7.04
C VAL A 77 -6.33 11.51 7.28
N LEU A 78 -5.25 10.94 6.75
CA LEU A 78 -3.90 11.49 6.85
C LEU A 78 -3.46 12.09 5.51
N ALA A 79 -2.84 13.27 5.53
CA ALA A 79 -2.22 13.86 4.35
C ALA A 79 -0.75 13.42 4.25
N LEU A 80 -0.37 12.86 3.10
CA LEU A 80 1.02 12.49 2.80
C LEU A 80 1.66 13.55 1.91
N CYS A 81 2.71 14.20 2.40
CA CYS A 81 3.54 15.14 1.63
C CYS A 81 4.98 14.65 1.66
N LEU A 82 5.29 13.69 0.78
CA LEU A 82 6.59 13.02 0.73
C LEU A 82 7.11 13.03 -0.71
N PRO A 83 8.43 13.21 -0.92
CA PRO A 83 9.05 12.95 -2.21
C PRO A 83 9.01 11.44 -2.55
N ASN A 84 9.42 11.07 -3.77
CA ASN A 84 9.50 9.67 -4.21
C ASN A 84 10.66 8.94 -3.50
N LEU A 85 10.45 8.63 -2.22
CA LEU A 85 11.36 7.92 -1.33
C LEU A 85 10.67 6.65 -0.82
N PRO A 86 11.43 5.63 -0.37
CA PRO A 86 10.85 4.44 0.25
C PRO A 86 9.90 4.74 1.41
N ALA A 87 10.13 5.83 2.15
CA ALA A 87 9.25 6.27 3.22
C ALA A 87 7.81 6.53 2.75
N ALA A 88 7.59 6.94 1.50
CA ALA A 88 6.25 7.18 0.96
C ALA A 88 5.41 5.90 0.80
N VAL A 89 6.06 4.73 0.75
CA VAL A 89 5.42 3.41 0.67
C VAL A 89 5.26 2.77 2.07
N ILE A 90 5.97 3.29 3.07
CA ILE A 90 6.02 2.72 4.43
C ILE A 90 4.94 3.30 5.35
N VAL A 91 4.50 4.54 5.08
CA VAL A 91 3.51 5.28 5.90
C VAL A 91 2.09 4.86 5.58
#